data_AF-A0A947K030-F1
#
_entry.id   AF-A0A947K030-F1
#
_cell.length_a   1.000
_cell.length_b   1.000
_cell.length_c   1.000
_cell.angle_alpha   90.00
_cell.angle_beta   90.00
_cell.angle_gamma   90.00
#
_symmetry.space_group_name_H-M   'P 1'
#
loop_
_entity.id
_entity.type
_entity.pdbx_description
1 polymer ?
#
loop_
_entity_poly.entity_id
_entity_poly.type
_entity_poly.pdbx_seq_one_letter_code
_entity_poly.pdbx_strand_id
1 'polypeptide(L)'
;MTEPRDYRDTVFLPKTEFPMKAGLPQKEPGILARWQQEKLYEELRAARDGREKFILHDGPPYANGDIHVGHALNHVLKDMVCRTQTLLGK
;
A
#
# COMPACT_ATOMS: atom_id res chain seq x y z
N MET A 1 22.40 -35.22 -37.46
CA MET A 1 22.87 -34.27 -36.43
C MET A 1 21.95 -34.45 -35.23
N THR A 2 22.49 -34.90 -34.10
CA THR A 2 21.73 -35.12 -32.86
C THR A 2 21.46 -33.76 -32.22
N GLU A 3 20.20 -33.46 -31.89
CA GLU A 3 19.89 -32.22 -31.18
C GLU A 3 20.55 -32.20 -29.79
N PRO A 4 21.16 -31.08 -29.37
CA PRO A 4 21.76 -30.97 -28.06
C PRO A 4 20.70 -31.07 -26.96
N ARG A 5 21.01 -31.82 -25.89
CA ARG A 5 20.11 -32.02 -24.75
C ARG A 5 19.83 -30.70 -24.04
N ASP A 6 18.55 -30.41 -23.83
CA ASP A 6 18.09 -29.25 -23.07
C ASP A 6 18.08 -29.56 -21.56
N TYR A 7 18.71 -28.70 -20.76
CA TYR A 7 18.82 -28.85 -19.31
C TYR A 7 17.92 -27.89 -18.52
N ARG A 8 17.09 -27.07 -19.19
CA ARG A 8 16.22 -26.07 -18.55
C ARG A 8 15.30 -26.66 -17.48
N ASP A 9 14.84 -27.89 -17.67
CA ASP A 9 13.96 -28.58 -16.70
C ASP A 9 14.72 -29.16 -15.50
N THR A 10 16.06 -29.17 -15.52
CA THR A 10 16.89 -29.67 -14.41
C THR A 10 17.22 -28.59 -13.38
N VAL A 11 16.86 -27.33 -13.64
CA VAL A 11 17.15 -26.19 -12.76
C VAL A 11 15.87 -25.66 -12.08
N PHE A 12 15.95 -25.47 -10.76
CA PHE A 12 14.87 -24.89 -9.97
C PHE A 12 14.90 -23.37 -10.02
N LEU A 13 14.31 -22.79 -11.07
CA LEU A 13 14.20 -21.34 -11.21
C LEU A 13 13.01 -20.78 -10.41
N PRO A 14 13.15 -19.59 -9.80
CA PRO A 14 12.02 -18.90 -9.19
C PRO A 14 10.91 -18.64 -10.21
N LYS A 15 9.66 -18.97 -9.84
CA LYS A 15 8.46 -18.67 -10.62
C LYS A 15 7.55 -17.78 -9.78
N THR A 16 7.10 -16.68 -10.36
CA THR A 16 6.16 -15.77 -9.70
C THR A 16 5.25 -15.14 -10.75
N GLU A 17 3.99 -14.95 -10.38
CA GLU A 17 3.05 -14.14 -11.14
C GLU A 17 3.28 -12.64 -10.90
N PHE A 18 4.13 -12.28 -9.93
CA PHE A 18 4.48 -10.91 -9.64
C PHE A 18 5.22 -10.28 -10.84
N PRO A 19 4.64 -9.25 -11.47
CA PRO A 19 5.22 -8.68 -12.67
C PRO A 19 6.46 -7.87 -12.33
N MET A 20 7.51 -8.00 -13.16
CA MET A 20 8.75 -7.26 -13.00
C MET A 20 8.56 -5.74 -13.16
N LYS A 21 7.60 -5.32 -14.00
CA LYS A 21 7.20 -3.90 -14.13
C LYS A 21 6.05 -3.58 -13.17
N ALA A 22 6.19 -2.50 -12.43
CA ALA A 22 5.20 -2.11 -11.44
C ALA A 22 3.85 -1.70 -12.06
N GLY A 23 3.85 -0.82 -13.07
CA GLY A 23 2.59 -0.33 -13.68
C GLY A 23 1.70 0.43 -12.69
N LEU A 24 2.32 1.22 -11.79
CA LEU A 24 1.63 1.86 -10.66
C LEU A 24 0.46 2.76 -11.05
N PRO A 25 0.54 3.61 -12.11
CA PRO A 25 -0.58 4.48 -12.47
C PRO A 25 -1.89 3.75 -12.77
N GLN A 26 -1.82 2.49 -13.20
CA GLN A 26 -2.99 1.62 -13.43
C GLN A 26 -3.34 0.78 -12.21
N LYS A 27 -2.34 0.29 -11.46
CA LYS A 27 -2.57 -0.60 -10.32
C LYS A 27 -3.07 0.10 -9.07
N GLU A 28 -2.52 1.27 -8.74
CA GLU A 28 -2.87 2.01 -7.52
C GLU A 28 -4.35 2.34 -7.43
N PRO A 29 -5.04 2.81 -8.51
CA PRO A 29 -6.49 3.00 -8.48
C PRO A 29 -7.26 1.70 -8.19
N GLY A 30 -6.82 0.56 -8.73
CA GLY A 30 -7.45 -0.74 -8.48
C GLY A 30 -7.28 -1.20 -7.03
N ILE A 31 -6.11 -0.97 -6.43
CA ILE A 31 -5.84 -1.25 -5.01
C ILE A 31 -6.76 -0.38 -4.12
N LEU A 32 -6.86 0.91 -4.42
CA LEU A 32 -7.72 1.84 -3.68
C LEU A 32 -9.20 1.44 -3.77
N ALA A 33 -9.68 1.10 -4.97
CA ALA A 33 -11.05 0.65 -5.18
C ALA A 33 -11.36 -0.62 -4.37
N ARG A 34 -10.43 -1.57 -4.32
CA ARG A 34 -10.57 -2.77 -3.48
C ARG A 34 -10.68 -2.40 -2.00
N TRP A 35 -9.79 -1.54 -1.48
CA TRP A 35 -9.84 -1.10 -0.07
C TRP A 35 -11.17 -0.42 0.28
N GLN A 36 -11.74 0.35 -0.64
CA GLN A 36 -13.04 1.00 -0.46
C GLN A 36 -14.18 -0.01 -0.47
N GLN A 37 -14.17 -0.96 -1.40
CA GLN A 37 -15.17 -2.03 -1.50
C GLN A 37 -15.17 -2.92 -0.25
N GLU A 38 -13.98 -3.26 0.26
CA GLU A 38 -13.78 -4.04 1.47
C GLU A 38 -14.03 -3.23 2.74
N LYS A 39 -14.24 -1.90 2.65
CA LYS A 39 -14.33 -1.01 3.81
C LYS A 39 -13.16 -1.18 4.78
N LEU A 40 -11.96 -1.39 4.26
CA LEU A 40 -10.76 -1.77 5.02
C LEU A 40 -10.49 -0.84 6.22
N TYR A 41 -10.75 0.46 6.07
CA TYR A 41 -10.59 1.39 7.18
C TYR A 41 -11.53 1.09 8.35
N GLU A 42 -12.80 0.76 8.07
CA GLU A 42 -13.78 0.37 9.10
C GLU A 42 -13.33 -0.92 9.82
N GLU A 43 -12.85 -1.92 9.06
CA GLU A 43 -12.32 -3.16 9.62
C GLU A 43 -11.11 -2.91 10.52
N LEU A 44 -10.18 -2.05 10.10
CA LEU A 44 -9.02 -1.66 10.91
C LEU A 44 -9.44 -0.97 12.21
N ARG A 45 -10.47 -0.11 12.18
CA ARG A 45 -10.99 0.54 13.39
C ARG A 45 -11.66 -0.47 14.32
N ALA A 46 -12.46 -1.38 13.79
CA ALA A 46 -13.11 -2.43 14.57
C ALA A 46 -12.09 -3.38 15.23
N ALA A 47 -11.05 -3.79 14.51
CA ALA A 47 -9.97 -4.64 15.02
C ALA A 47 -9.10 -3.98 16.10
N ARG A 48 -9.30 -2.69 16.38
CA ARG A 48 -8.59 -1.90 17.38
C ARG A 48 -9.53 -1.31 18.44
N ASP A 49 -10.78 -1.76 18.48
CA ASP A 49 -11.71 -1.30 19.51
C ASP A 49 -11.21 -1.64 20.93
N GLY A 50 -11.44 -0.73 21.87
CA GLY A 50 -10.98 -0.84 23.26
C GLY A 50 -9.47 -0.70 23.51
N ARG A 51 -8.63 -0.53 22.46
CA ARG A 51 -7.18 -0.36 22.61
C ARG A 51 -6.78 1.06 22.99
N GLU A 52 -5.55 1.21 23.49
CA GLU A 52 -4.95 2.51 23.77
C GLU A 52 -4.81 3.34 22.48
N LYS A 53 -5.49 4.48 22.44
CA LYS A 53 -5.58 5.30 21.23
C LYS A 53 -4.29 6.08 20.99
N PHE A 54 -3.80 6.02 19.76
CA PHE A 54 -2.90 7.03 19.21
C PHE A 54 -3.71 8.04 18.38
N ILE A 55 -3.53 9.34 18.66
CA ILE A 55 -4.26 10.42 17.98
C ILE A 55 -3.24 11.39 17.39
N LEU A 56 -3.25 11.53 16.06
CA LEU A 56 -2.50 12.54 15.34
C LEU A 56 -3.46 13.65 14.92
N HIS A 57 -3.29 14.86 15.46
CA HIS A 57 -4.07 16.02 15.07
C HIS A 57 -3.56 16.57 13.74
N ASP A 58 -4.40 16.49 12.70
CA ASP A 58 -4.09 17.09 11.40
C ASP A 58 -4.46 18.59 11.40
N GLY A 59 -3.58 19.41 10.86
CA GLY A 59 -3.84 20.84 10.71
C GLY A 59 -4.71 21.05 9.46
N PRO A 60 -5.84 21.77 9.55
CA PRO A 60 -6.73 21.94 8.41
C PRO A 60 -6.01 22.70 7.29
N PRO A 61 -5.94 22.16 6.05
CA PRO A 61 -5.41 22.91 4.92
C PRO A 61 -6.37 24.03 4.52
N TYR A 62 -5.84 25.09 3.93
CA TYR A 62 -6.68 26.11 3.30
C TYR A 62 -7.31 25.54 2.02
N ALA A 63 -8.62 25.72 1.84
CA ALA A 63 -9.37 25.18 0.71
C ALA A 63 -9.36 26.07 -0.55
N ASN A 64 -8.33 26.91 -0.72
CA ASN A 64 -8.32 28.00 -1.72
C ASN A 64 -7.31 27.79 -2.87
N GLY A 65 -6.97 26.55 -3.22
CA GLY A 65 -6.06 26.27 -4.33
C GLY A 65 -5.73 24.79 -4.51
N ASP A 66 -4.92 24.51 -5.53
CA ASP A 66 -4.52 23.14 -5.86
C ASP A 66 -3.50 22.57 -4.87
N ILE A 67 -3.55 21.25 -4.73
CA ILE A 67 -2.60 20.48 -3.94
C ILE A 67 -1.24 20.44 -4.66
N HIS A 68 -0.23 21.08 -4.08
CA HIS A 68 1.17 20.95 -4.50
C HIS A 68 1.93 19.84 -3.75
N VAL A 69 3.18 19.56 -4.18
CA VAL A 69 4.05 18.51 -3.60
C VAL A 69 4.24 18.62 -2.08
N GLY A 70 4.29 19.82 -1.52
CA GLY A 70 4.34 20.02 -0.06
C GLY A 70 3.14 19.43 0.70
N HIS A 71 1.93 19.49 0.14
CA HIS A 71 0.76 18.84 0.72
C HIS A 71 0.91 17.32 0.66
N ALA A 72 1.34 16.79 -0.49
CA ALA A 72 1.58 15.36 -0.66
C ALA A 72 2.58 14.83 0.37
N LEU A 73 3.71 15.53 0.55
CA LEU A 73 4.72 15.20 1.57
C LEU A 73 4.11 15.17 2.98
N ASN A 74 3.39 16.23 3.35
CA ASN A 74 2.74 16.33 4.65
C ASN A 74 1.76 15.17 4.91
N HIS A 75 0.90 14.85 3.94
CA HIS A 75 -0.09 13.77 4.10
C HIS A 75 0.56 12.39 4.13
N VAL A 76 1.58 12.13 3.30
CA VAL A 76 2.31 10.84 3.28
C VAL A 76 3.01 10.59 4.62
N LEU A 77 3.65 11.60 5.21
CA LEU A 77 4.31 11.46 6.51
C LEU A 77 3.30 11.18 7.63
N LYS A 78 2.17 11.89 7.63
CA LYS A 78 1.10 11.67 8.61
C LYS A 78 0.49 10.27 8.50
N ASP A 79 0.23 9.81 7.27
CA ASP A 79 -0.28 8.46 7.01
C ASP A 79 0.73 7.39 7.44
N MET A 80 2.03 7.57 7.16
CA MET A 80 3.09 6.64 7.58
C MET A 80 3.14 6.49 9.12
N VAL A 81 3.06 7.60 9.86
CA VAL A 81 3.02 7.58 11.33
C VAL A 81 1.78 6.84 11.83
N CYS A 82 0.59 7.18 11.33
CA CYS A 82 -0.66 6.55 11.73
C CYS A 82 -0.65 5.04 11.45
N ARG A 83 -0.23 4.61 10.25
CA ARG A 83 -0.12 3.18 9.90
C ARG A 83 0.87 2.44 10.79
N THR A 84 2.02 3.06 11.08
CA THR A 84 3.02 2.45 11.97
C THR A 84 2.45 2.22 13.36
N GLN A 85 1.75 3.21 13.93
CA GLN A 85 1.13 3.08 15.25
C GLN A 85 0.03 2.00 15.26
N THR A 86 -0.80 1.92 14.21
CA THR A 86 -1.79 0.85 14.04
C THR A 86 -1.17 -0.55 13.94
N LEU A 87 -0.02 -0.67 13.27
CA LEU A 87 0.75 -1.92 13.16
C LEU A 87 1.43 -2.30 14.49
N LEU A 88 1.87 -1.32 15.28
CA LEU A 88 2.35 -1.51 16.66
C LEU A 88 1.24 -1.84 17.66
N GLY A 89 -0.02 -1.84 17.21
CA GLY A 89 -1.16 -2.32 17.98
C GLY A 89 -1.95 -1.25 18.72
N LYS A 90 -1.63 0.04 18.52
CA LYS A 90 -2.49 1.17 18.87
C LYS A 90 -3.80 1.15 18.06
#